data_AF-A0A4Y8CCM3-F1
#
_entry.id   AF-A0A4Y8CCM3-F1
#
_cell.length_a   1.000
_cell.length_b   1.000
_cell.length_c   1.000
_cell.angle_alpha   90.00
_cell.angle_beta   90.00
_cell.angle_gamma   90.00
#
_symmetry.space_group_name_H-M   'P 1'
#
loop_
_entity.id
_entity.type
_entity.pdbx_description
1 polymer ?
#
loop_
_entity_poly.entity_id
_entity_poly.type
_entity_poly.pdbx_seq_one_letter_code
_entity_poly.pdbx_strand_id
1 'polypeptide(L)'
;KGEVKFKAEDIMDDFIIARSDGTPTYNFTVVIDDALMGVSDVIRGDDHLSNTPKQIVLYEALGFKIPKFFHVAMIHGEDGKKLSKRHGATDVMEYKEMGILPQALLNFLVRLGWSHGDDEVFSLEDLEKLFDPYHINKSASCYNAKKLEWLNAHYIKT
;
A
#
# COMPACT_ATOMS: atom_id res chain seq x y z
N LYS A 1 -6.10 6.82 -6.32
CA LYS A 1 -5.76 8.26 -6.46
C LYS A 1 -6.62 9.02 -7.49
N GLY A 2 -7.33 8.34 -8.41
CA GLY A 2 -8.11 8.99 -9.47
C GLY A 2 -7.27 9.16 -10.74
N GLU A 3 -7.70 10.02 -11.66
CA GLU A 3 -6.92 10.36 -12.84
C GLU A 3 -5.68 11.18 -12.43
N VAL A 4 -4.48 10.64 -12.72
CA VAL A 4 -3.21 11.33 -12.50
C VAL A 4 -2.51 11.41 -13.86
N LYS A 5 -2.30 12.64 -14.34
CA LYS A 5 -1.61 12.89 -15.61
C LYS A 5 -0.21 13.36 -15.32
N PHE A 6 0.71 12.87 -16.13
CA PHE A 6 2.07 13.35 -16.14
C PHE A 6 2.45 13.67 -17.57
N LYS A 7 3.23 14.73 -17.77
CA LYS A 7 3.82 14.99 -19.09
C LYS A 7 5.06 14.12 -19.24
N ALA A 8 5.25 13.53 -20.42
CA ALA A 8 6.44 12.72 -20.69
C ALA A 8 7.72 13.51 -20.38
N GLU A 9 7.80 14.76 -20.82
CA GLU A 9 8.92 15.68 -20.56
C GLU A 9 9.22 15.88 -19.06
N ASP A 10 8.22 15.84 -18.18
CA ASP A 10 8.40 16.08 -16.74
C ASP A 10 8.94 14.84 -15.98
N ILE A 11 8.95 13.66 -16.62
CA ILE A 11 9.30 12.38 -15.98
C ILE A 11 10.39 11.61 -16.73
N MET A 12 10.52 11.86 -18.03
CA MET A 12 11.24 11.01 -19.00
C MET A 12 12.38 11.77 -19.64
N ASP A 13 13.48 11.88 -18.90
CA ASP A 13 14.77 11.62 -19.53
C ASP A 13 14.94 10.10 -19.68
N ASP A 14 15.78 9.67 -20.62
CA ASP A 14 16.18 8.27 -20.76
C ASP A 14 16.64 7.72 -19.40
N PHE A 15 15.96 6.68 -18.92
CA PHE A 15 16.25 6.08 -17.63
C PHE A 15 16.91 4.71 -17.78
N ILE A 16 17.85 4.44 -16.88
CA ILE A 16 18.62 3.21 -16.87
C ILE A 16 17.72 2.03 -16.47
N ILE A 17 17.65 1.00 -17.33
CA ILE A 17 16.97 -0.27 -17.05
C ILE A 17 17.91 -1.38 -16.55
N ALA A 18 19.21 -1.26 -16.82
CA ALA A 18 20.24 -2.16 -16.31
C ALA A 18 21.53 -1.39 -16.01
N ARG A 19 22.19 -1.71 -14.91
CA ARG A 19 23.48 -1.15 -14.51
C ARG A 19 24.61 -1.66 -15.40
N SER A 20 25.78 -1.04 -15.30
CA SER A 20 26.98 -1.44 -16.06
C SER A 20 27.44 -2.88 -15.80
N ASP A 21 27.09 -3.44 -14.64
CA ASP A 21 27.33 -4.84 -14.27
C ASP A 21 26.25 -5.81 -14.78
N GLY A 22 25.26 -5.31 -15.53
CA GLY A 22 24.13 -6.10 -16.05
C GLY A 22 22.96 -6.26 -15.08
N THR A 23 23.06 -5.78 -13.83
CA THR A 23 21.98 -5.88 -12.84
C THR A 23 20.78 -5.02 -13.26
N PRO A 24 19.56 -5.57 -13.38
CA PRO A 24 18.38 -4.79 -13.75
C PRO A 24 17.98 -3.80 -12.65
N THR A 25 17.37 -2.69 -13.04
CA THR A 25 16.85 -1.69 -12.10
C THR A 25 15.43 -2.03 -11.65
N TYR A 26 15.03 -1.49 -10.50
CA TYR A 26 13.73 -1.74 -9.88
C TYR A 26 12.54 -1.65 -10.86
N ASN A 27 12.44 -0.58 -11.65
CA ASN A 27 11.30 -0.39 -12.55
C ASN A 27 11.27 -1.44 -13.67
N PHE A 28 12.44 -1.87 -14.16
CA PHE A 28 12.52 -2.90 -15.19
C PHE A 28 12.18 -4.28 -14.63
N THR A 29 12.75 -4.65 -13.48
CA THR A 29 12.46 -5.91 -12.80
C THR A 29 10.99 -6.04 -12.46
N VAL A 30 10.39 -5.02 -11.83
CA VAL A 30 8.97 -5.06 -11.39
C VAL A 30 8.03 -5.24 -12.58
N VAL A 31 8.25 -4.54 -13.69
CA VAL A 31 7.38 -4.65 -14.87
C VAL A 31 7.43 -6.06 -15.48
N ILE A 32 8.62 -6.65 -15.56
CA ILE A 32 8.79 -8.00 -16.08
C ILE A 32 8.14 -9.01 -15.13
N ASP A 33 8.39 -8.91 -13.83
CA ASP A 33 7.86 -9.85 -12.84
C ASP A 33 6.32 -9.76 -12.79
N ASP A 34 5.76 -8.55 -12.68
CA ASP A 34 4.30 -8.34 -12.69
C ASP A 34 3.66 -8.94 -13.95
N ALA A 35 4.24 -8.69 -15.13
CA ALA A 35 3.73 -9.18 -16.40
C ALA A 35 3.80 -10.71 -16.51
N LEU A 36 4.96 -11.30 -16.18
CA LEU A 36 5.19 -12.75 -16.30
C LEU A 36 4.45 -13.54 -15.22
N MET A 37 4.19 -12.94 -14.05
CA MET A 37 3.37 -13.53 -12.99
C MET A 37 1.87 -13.33 -13.19
N GLY A 38 1.46 -12.59 -14.23
CA GLY A 38 0.04 -12.38 -14.55
C GLY A 38 -0.69 -11.44 -13.59
N VAL A 39 0.03 -10.49 -12.98
CA VAL A 39 -0.56 -9.51 -12.05
C VAL A 39 -1.58 -8.63 -12.80
N SER A 40 -2.82 -8.61 -12.32
CA SER A 40 -3.90 -7.80 -12.90
C SER A 40 -4.06 -6.44 -12.22
N ASP A 41 -3.83 -6.40 -10.91
CA ASP A 41 -4.08 -5.25 -10.05
C ASP A 41 -2.89 -5.08 -9.09
N VAL A 42 -2.16 -3.97 -9.24
CA VAL A 42 -1.02 -3.60 -8.39
C VAL A 42 -1.50 -2.68 -7.28
N ILE A 43 -1.57 -3.20 -6.05
CA ILE A 43 -1.93 -2.45 -4.85
C ILE A 43 -0.65 -2.18 -4.03
N ARG A 44 -0.23 -0.92 -3.92
CA ARG A 44 1.04 -0.54 -3.25
C ARG A 44 1.00 0.86 -2.64
N GLY A 45 2.00 1.22 -1.85
CA GLY A 45 2.13 2.57 -1.27
C GLY A 45 2.25 3.68 -2.32
N ASP A 46 1.73 4.87 -2.02
CA ASP A 46 1.77 6.03 -2.91
C ASP A 46 3.14 6.69 -3.04
N ASP A 47 4.12 6.26 -2.25
CA ASP A 47 5.54 6.53 -2.49
C ASP A 47 6.06 5.92 -3.80
N HIS A 48 5.36 4.92 -4.36
CA HIS A 48 5.63 4.39 -5.70
C HIS A 48 4.86 5.09 -6.83
N LEU A 49 4.04 6.11 -6.55
CA LEU A 49 3.21 6.76 -7.57
C LEU A 49 4.05 7.33 -8.72
N SER A 50 5.19 7.97 -8.42
CA SER A 50 6.11 8.55 -9.41
C SER A 50 6.85 7.51 -10.28
N ASN A 51 6.88 6.25 -9.87
CA ASN A 51 7.45 5.16 -10.67
C ASN A 51 6.48 4.66 -11.75
N THR A 52 5.18 4.82 -11.52
CA THR A 52 4.13 4.25 -12.38
C THR A 52 4.23 4.70 -13.85
N PRO A 53 4.49 5.98 -14.18
CA PRO A 53 4.63 6.40 -15.58
C PRO A 53 5.81 5.72 -16.30
N LYS A 54 6.94 5.52 -15.60
CA LYS A 54 8.10 4.80 -16.14
C LYS A 54 7.76 3.33 -16.39
N GLN A 55 7.02 2.73 -15.47
CA GLN A 55 6.56 1.35 -15.59
C GLN A 55 5.57 1.17 -16.75
N ILE A 56 4.62 2.09 -16.91
CA ILE A 56 3.65 2.07 -18.03
C ILE A 56 4.39 2.05 -19.38
N VAL A 57 5.40 2.90 -19.57
CA VAL A 57 6.17 2.89 -20.83
C VAL A 57 6.94 1.60 -21.04
N LEU A 58 7.45 0.96 -19.98
CA LEU A 58 8.07 -0.36 -20.09
C LEU A 58 7.04 -1.45 -20.47
N TYR A 59 5.84 -1.43 -19.88
CA TYR A 59 4.76 -2.35 -20.28
C TYR A 59 4.43 -2.19 -21.76
N GLU A 60 4.27 -0.95 -22.23
CA GLU A 60 3.97 -0.64 -23.64
C GLU A 60 5.11 -1.09 -24.57
N ALA A 61 6.36 -0.74 -24.23
CA ALA A 61 7.53 -1.07 -25.04
C ALA A 61 7.76 -2.58 -25.17
N LEU A 62 7.42 -3.35 -24.13
CA LEU A 62 7.55 -4.81 -24.11
C LEU A 62 6.28 -5.52 -24.63
N GLY A 63 5.23 -4.79 -24.99
CA GLY A 63 3.97 -5.35 -25.50
C GLY A 63 3.15 -6.09 -24.43
N PHE A 64 3.36 -5.77 -23.16
CA PHE A 64 2.63 -6.35 -22.04
C PHE A 64 1.33 -5.59 -21.75
N LYS A 65 0.35 -6.30 -21.16
CA LYS A 65 -0.87 -5.66 -20.67
C LYS A 65 -0.55 -4.84 -19.42
N ILE A 66 -0.98 -3.58 -19.41
CA ILE A 66 -0.83 -2.69 -18.24
C ILE A 66 -1.83 -3.11 -17.16
N PRO A 67 -1.40 -3.39 -15.90
CA PRO A 67 -2.30 -3.70 -14.80
C PRO A 67 -3.03 -2.44 -14.31
N LYS A 68 -4.07 -2.63 -13.50
CA LYS A 68 -4.67 -1.52 -12.75
C LYS A 68 -3.77 -1.15 -11.58
N PHE A 69 -3.65 0.13 -11.26
CA PHE A 69 -2.83 0.61 -10.15
C PHE A 69 -3.68 1.23 -9.03
N PHE A 70 -3.53 0.73 -7.81
CA PHE A 70 -4.15 1.27 -6.60
C PHE A 70 -3.05 1.71 -5.64
N HIS A 71 -2.87 3.02 -5.50
CA HIS A 71 -1.87 3.61 -4.62
C HIS A 71 -2.49 3.98 -3.27
N VAL A 72 -2.12 3.24 -2.23
CA VAL A 72 -2.54 3.42 -0.83
C VAL A 72 -1.73 4.56 -0.20
N ALA A 73 -2.40 5.49 0.48
CA ALA A 73 -1.70 6.61 1.11
C ALA A 73 -0.77 6.15 2.24
N MET A 74 0.38 6.81 2.39
CA MET A 74 1.27 6.53 3.54
C MET A 74 0.55 6.73 4.88
N ILE A 75 0.91 5.89 5.84
CA ILE A 75 0.48 6.04 7.24
C ILE A 75 1.32 7.15 7.88
N HIS A 76 0.65 8.08 8.55
CA HIS A 76 1.29 9.16 9.31
C HIS A 76 1.21 8.90 10.81
N GLY A 77 2.16 9.44 11.58
CA GLY A 77 2.06 9.52 13.03
C GLY A 77 1.12 10.63 13.49
N GLU A 78 0.93 10.76 14.80
CA GLU A 78 0.11 11.83 15.41
C GLU A 78 0.65 13.23 15.13
N ASP A 79 1.94 13.35 14.80
CA ASP A 79 2.60 14.60 14.41
C ASP A 79 2.36 14.98 12.93
N GLY A 80 1.60 14.16 12.20
CA GLY A 80 1.29 14.35 10.78
C GLY A 80 2.43 13.97 9.81
N LYS A 81 3.57 13.50 10.30
CA LYS A 81 4.68 13.03 9.47
C LYS A 81 4.55 11.53 9.17
N LYS A 82 5.26 11.05 8.14
CA LYS A 82 5.32 9.61 7.82
C LYS A 82 5.67 8.79 9.07
N LEU A 83 4.92 7.72 9.31
CA LEU A 83 5.14 6.82 10.44
C LEU A 83 6.58 6.27 10.39
N SER A 84 7.23 6.21 11.55
CA SER A 84 8.62 5.79 11.69
C SER A 84 8.82 5.18 13.08
N LYS A 85 9.97 4.54 13.32
CA LYS A 85 10.32 3.95 14.63
C LYS A 85 10.23 4.92 15.81
N ARG A 86 10.29 6.24 15.55
CA ARG A 86 10.17 7.27 16.60
C ARG A 86 8.76 7.41 17.16
N HIS A 87 7.76 6.87 16.46
CA HIS A 87 6.34 6.99 16.81
C HIS A 87 5.80 5.77 17.58
N GLY A 88 6.65 4.79 17.92
CA GLY A 88 6.27 3.57 18.62
C GLY A 88 6.59 2.30 17.83
N ALA A 89 5.87 1.23 18.13
CA ALA A 89 6.04 -0.06 17.47
C ALA A 89 5.76 0.06 15.97
N THR A 90 6.75 -0.21 15.13
CA THR A 90 6.56 -0.25 13.67
C THR A 90 6.86 -1.62 13.08
N ASP A 91 7.33 -2.55 13.90
CA ASP A 91 7.46 -3.95 13.55
C ASP A 91 6.19 -4.71 13.97
N VAL A 92 5.67 -5.55 13.07
CA VAL A 92 4.53 -6.43 13.36
C VAL A 92 4.81 -7.34 14.56
N MET A 93 6.08 -7.75 14.74
CA MET A 93 6.47 -8.63 15.84
C MET A 93 6.44 -7.95 17.20
N GLU A 94 6.71 -6.64 17.27
CA GLU A 94 6.61 -5.86 18.51
C GLU A 94 5.15 -5.84 19.02
N TYR A 95 4.16 -5.72 18.12
CA TYR A 95 2.74 -5.80 18.50
C TYR A 95 2.36 -7.16 19.10
N LYS A 96 2.94 -8.24 18.58
CA LYS A 96 2.74 -9.58 19.13
C LYS A 96 3.28 -9.68 20.56
N GLU A 97 4.47 -9.14 20.82
CA GLU A 97 5.09 -9.11 22.16
C GLU A 97 4.27 -8.25 23.14
N MET A 98 3.63 -7.19 22.65
CA MET A 98 2.70 -6.36 23.41
C MET A 98 1.34 -7.02 23.71
N GLY A 99 1.10 -8.24 23.19
CA GLY A 99 -0.17 -8.95 23.39
C GLY A 99 -1.31 -8.43 22.52
N ILE A 100 -1.01 -7.77 21.40
CA ILE A 100 -2.02 -7.42 20.40
C ILE A 100 -2.39 -8.69 19.61
N LEU A 101 -3.69 -8.98 19.55
CA LEU A 101 -4.23 -10.10 18.81
C LEU A 101 -4.10 -9.87 17.29
N PRO A 102 -3.76 -10.90 16.49
CA PRO A 102 -3.61 -10.77 15.03
C PRO A 102 -4.84 -10.18 14.35
N GLN A 103 -6.06 -10.58 14.75
CA GLN A 103 -7.31 -10.07 14.20
C GLN A 103 -7.54 -8.58 14.54
N ALA A 104 -7.14 -8.15 15.74
CA ALA A 104 -7.22 -6.74 16.13
C ALA A 104 -6.26 -5.88 15.31
N LEU A 105 -5.02 -6.37 15.12
CA LEU A 105 -4.04 -5.70 14.28
C LEU A 105 -4.49 -5.64 12.82
N LEU A 106 -5.03 -6.73 12.27
CA LEU A 106 -5.55 -6.78 10.90
C LEU A 106 -6.68 -5.76 10.69
N ASN A 107 -7.69 -5.76 11.58
CA ASN A 107 -8.78 -4.78 11.55
C ASN A 107 -8.26 -3.35 11.67
N PHE A 108 -7.27 -3.11 12.53
CA PHE A 108 -6.69 -1.78 12.66
C PHE A 108 -5.99 -1.35 11.36
N LEU A 109 -5.17 -2.23 10.77
CA LEU A 109 -4.41 -1.93 9.56
C LEU A 109 -5.30 -1.70 8.35
N VAL A 110 -6.38 -2.46 8.16
CA VAL A 110 -7.28 -2.24 7.01
C VAL A 110 -7.98 -0.87 7.11
N ARG A 111 -8.24 -0.38 8.33
CA ARG A 111 -8.78 0.97 8.55
C ARG A 111 -7.78 2.09 8.29
N LEU A 112 -6.49 1.78 8.12
CA LEU A 112 -5.47 2.73 7.69
C LEU A 112 -5.40 2.85 6.16
N GLY A 113 -6.48 3.34 5.56
CA GLY A 113 -6.53 3.61 4.13
C GLY A 113 -7.72 2.99 3.41
N TRP A 114 -8.58 2.27 4.13
CA TRP A 114 -9.84 1.75 3.61
C TRP A 114 -10.96 1.89 4.66
N SER A 115 -12.21 1.97 4.21
CA SER A 115 -13.38 2.10 5.06
C SER A 115 -14.62 1.52 4.38
N HIS A 116 -15.55 1.00 5.16
CA HIS A 116 -16.88 0.58 4.73
C HIS A 116 -17.93 1.29 5.57
N GLY A 117 -18.46 2.41 5.07
CA GLY A 117 -19.36 3.27 5.86
C GLY A 117 -18.74 3.66 7.22
N ASP A 118 -19.50 3.45 8.29
CA ASP A 118 -19.11 3.72 9.68
C ASP A 118 -18.64 2.47 10.44
N ASP A 119 -18.51 1.32 9.77
CA ASP A 119 -18.17 0.04 10.43
C ASP A 119 -16.73 0.03 10.92
N GLU A 120 -16.52 -0.20 12.22
CA GLU A 120 -15.19 -0.14 12.85
C GLU A 120 -14.57 -1.51 13.14
N VAL A 121 -15.39 -2.56 13.20
CA VAL A 121 -14.98 -3.92 13.59
C VAL A 121 -15.23 -4.90 12.43
N PHE A 122 -14.21 -5.69 12.06
CA PHE A 122 -14.31 -6.64 10.94
C PHE A 122 -13.65 -7.98 11.26
N SER A 123 -14.36 -9.08 11.04
CA SER A 123 -13.70 -10.39 10.92
C SER A 123 -12.94 -10.51 9.60
N LEU A 124 -12.07 -11.52 9.48
CA LEU A 124 -11.41 -11.78 8.19
C LEU A 124 -12.43 -12.13 7.11
N GLU A 125 -13.47 -12.87 7.48
CA GLU A 125 -14.59 -13.23 6.59
C GLU A 125 -15.40 -12.01 6.13
N ASP A 126 -15.52 -10.98 6.98
CA ASP A 126 -16.12 -9.70 6.57
C ASP A 126 -15.23 -8.99 5.56
N LEU A 127 -13.91 -8.93 5.80
CA LEU A 127 -12.97 -8.30 4.88
C LEU A 127 -12.95 -8.98 3.51
N GLU A 128 -13.00 -10.31 3.45
CA GLU A 128 -13.07 -11.04 2.18
C GLU A 128 -14.32 -10.69 1.35
N LYS A 129 -15.44 -10.38 2.02
CA LYS A 129 -16.71 -10.05 1.35
C LYS A 129 -16.83 -8.56 1.01
N LEU A 130 -16.30 -7.70 1.88
CA LEU A 130 -16.53 -6.25 1.83
C LEU A 130 -15.38 -5.50 1.16
N PHE A 131 -14.16 -6.04 1.18
CA PHE A 131 -13.00 -5.33 0.68
C PHE A 131 -13.10 -5.11 -0.83
N ASP A 132 -13.11 -3.83 -1.19
CA ASP A 132 -13.03 -3.36 -2.56
C ASP A 132 -11.91 -2.31 -2.64
N PRO A 133 -10.87 -2.51 -3.49
CA PRO A 133 -9.79 -1.54 -3.65
C PRO A 133 -10.25 -0.18 -4.21
N TYR A 134 -11.44 -0.08 -4.81
CA TYR A 134 -12.04 1.20 -5.22
C TYR A 134 -12.46 2.08 -4.03
N HIS A 135 -12.60 1.50 -2.83
CA HIS A 135 -12.85 2.23 -1.58
C HIS A 135 -11.58 2.59 -0.80
N ILE A 136 -10.39 2.41 -1.40
CA ILE A 136 -9.14 2.90 -0.81
C ILE A 136 -9.14 4.44 -0.79
N ASN A 137 -8.97 4.99 0.40
CA ASN A 137 -8.96 6.42 0.68
C ASN A 137 -7.75 7.11 0.05
N LYS A 138 -7.95 8.34 -0.43
CA LYS A 138 -6.86 9.13 -1.06
C LYS A 138 -5.94 9.79 -0.03
N SER A 139 -6.47 10.15 1.14
CA SER A 139 -5.76 10.85 2.21
C SER A 139 -4.99 9.88 3.09
N ALA A 140 -3.87 10.34 3.64
CA ALA A 140 -3.10 9.60 4.63
C ALA A 140 -3.94 9.36 5.89
N SER A 141 -3.87 8.14 6.42
CA SER A 141 -4.43 7.81 7.73
C SER A 141 -3.41 8.08 8.83
N CYS A 142 -3.89 8.60 9.96
CA CYS A 142 -3.07 8.79 11.14
C CYS A 142 -3.12 7.53 12.02
N TYR A 143 -1.96 7.02 12.39
CA TYR A 143 -1.81 5.95 13.37
C TYR A 143 -2.30 6.42 14.74
N ASN A 144 -3.16 5.63 15.39
CA ASN A 144 -3.72 5.93 16.69
C ASN A 144 -3.64 4.70 17.61
N ALA A 145 -2.72 4.72 18.57
CA ALA A 145 -2.50 3.61 19.49
C ALA A 145 -3.73 3.29 20.35
N LYS A 146 -4.46 4.32 20.81
CA LYS A 146 -5.68 4.13 21.63
C LYS A 146 -6.77 3.38 20.87
N LYS A 147 -6.87 3.63 19.56
CA LYS A 147 -7.83 2.92 18.70
C LYS A 147 -7.45 1.46 18.52
N LEU A 148 -6.15 1.17 18.35
CA LEU A 148 -5.65 -0.21 18.30
C LEU A 148 -5.91 -0.95 19.63
N GLU A 149 -5.64 -0.31 20.77
CA GLU A 149 -5.93 -0.88 22.10
C GLU A 149 -7.42 -1.16 22.29
N TRP A 150 -8.29 -0.25 21.85
CA TRP A 150 -9.74 -0.45 21.88
C TRP A 150 -10.19 -1.64 21.03
N LEU A 151 -9.67 -1.78 19.81
CA LEU A 151 -9.92 -2.95 18.96
C LEU A 151 -9.43 -4.22 19.64
N ASN A 152 -8.20 -4.21 20.19
CA ASN A 152 -7.66 -5.38 20.87
C ASN A 152 -8.54 -5.82 22.05
N ALA A 153 -9.00 -4.87 22.87
CA ALA A 153 -9.91 -5.15 23.97
C ALA A 153 -11.27 -5.69 23.50
N HIS A 154 -11.76 -5.29 22.32
CA HIS A 154 -12.96 -5.86 21.70
C HIS A 154 -12.75 -7.35 21.36
N TYR A 155 -11.67 -7.66 20.65
CA TYR A 155 -11.35 -9.04 20.24
C TYR A 155 -10.93 -9.97 21.39
N ILE A 156 -10.47 -9.44 22.53
CA ILE A 156 -10.22 -10.24 23.74
C ILE A 156 -11.54 -10.68 24.40
N LYS A 157 -12.61 -9.89 24.26
CA LYS A 157 -13.90 -10.13 24.94
C LYS A 157 -14.87 -10.95 24.11
N THR A 158 -14.58 -11.17 22.83
CA THR A 158 -15.43 -11.86 21.85
C THR A 158 -14.79 -13.19 21.47
#